data_AF-A0AA37LTF8-F1
#
_entry.id   AF-A0AA37LTF8-F1
#
_cell.length_a   1.000
_cell.length_b   1.000
_cell.length_c   1.000
_cell.angle_alpha   90.00
_cell.angle_beta   90.00
_cell.angle_gamma   90.00
#
_symmetry.space_group_name_H-M   'P 1'
#
loop_
_entity.id
_entity.type
_entity.pdbx_description
1 polymer ?
#
loop_
_entity_poly.entity_id
_entity_poly.type
_entity_poly.pdbx_seq_one_letter_code
_entity_poly.pdbx_strand_id
1 'polypeptide(L)'
;MPHSLYLGSGIVQARLRDYDTKHDLLPPETDEVDLSGESIDKGYYIPSAKAIKHCLKTSTAELGLSLFTFALFVNSAILIVAGASLFGNEDASDADIFSIHQLLTNSISKAAGTIFALALLISGISAGIVCTIAGQMVSEGALNWKMRPWLRRLATRSISVTPSIVIAGAIGREGVSDALNASQVVLSVVLPFVTAPLIYFTCRNKYMTVRDGGARFRNRSDEESSENTSGMVKMANSWYTAVFAVLVWIIIAAMNVANLVLLGKGEA
;
A
#
# COMPACT_ATOMS: atom_id res chain seq x y z
N MET A 1 1.84 -4.54 -3.41
CA MET A 1 2.11 -4.94 -2.01
C MET A 1 0.92 -4.57 -1.12
N PRO A 2 0.58 -5.35 -0.08
CA PRO A 2 -0.59 -5.11 0.77
C PRO A 2 -0.59 -3.73 1.44
N HIS A 3 0.56 -3.27 1.94
CA HIS A 3 0.67 -1.96 2.59
C HIS A 3 0.42 -0.78 1.64
N SER A 4 0.71 -0.93 0.34
CA SER A 4 0.44 0.10 -0.68
C SER A 4 -1.06 0.29 -0.91
N LEU A 5 -1.89 -0.75 -0.71
CA LEU A 5 -3.35 -0.66 -0.82
C LEU A 5 -3.91 0.25 0.27
N TYR A 6 -3.46 0.06 1.52
CA TYR A 6 -3.82 0.93 2.63
C TYR A 6 -3.33 2.36 2.41
N LEU A 7 -2.05 2.52 2.03
CA LEU A 7 -1.46 3.83 1.76
C LEU A 7 -2.26 4.61 0.70
N GLY A 8 -2.58 3.97 -0.43
CA GLY A 8 -3.35 4.57 -1.51
C GLY A 8 -4.73 5.02 -1.04
N SER A 9 -5.42 4.19 -0.25
CA SER A 9 -6.75 4.54 0.29
C SER A 9 -6.73 5.74 1.22
N GLY A 10 -5.69 5.90 2.03
CA GLY A 10 -5.59 7.02 2.98
C GLY A 10 -5.10 8.32 2.36
N ILE A 11 -4.14 8.28 1.41
CA ILE A 11 -3.64 9.51 0.75
C ILE A 11 -4.76 10.21 -0.04
N VAL A 12 -5.68 9.45 -0.64
CA VAL A 12 -6.79 10.02 -1.42
C VAL A 12 -7.76 10.83 -0.55
N GLN A 13 -7.88 10.52 0.75
CA GLN A 13 -8.79 11.23 1.66
C GLN A 13 -8.46 12.73 1.78
N ALA A 14 -7.17 13.09 1.81
CA ALA A 14 -6.75 14.48 1.86
C ALA A 14 -7.15 15.25 0.58
N ARG A 15 -7.06 14.59 -0.59
CA ARG A 15 -7.43 15.19 -1.88
C ARG A 15 -8.93 15.39 -2.03
N LEU A 16 -9.73 14.45 -1.51
CA LEU A 16 -11.20 14.58 -1.48
C LEU A 16 -11.60 15.83 -0.70
N ARG A 17 -11.00 16.02 0.49
CA ARG A 17 -11.24 17.20 1.32
C ARG A 17 -10.82 18.48 0.61
N ASP A 18 -9.63 18.53 0.03
CA ASP A 18 -9.13 19.71 -0.70
C ASP A 18 -10.04 20.08 -1.89
N TYR A 19 -10.59 19.10 -2.61
CA TYR A 19 -11.54 19.35 -3.68
C TYR A 19 -12.84 19.97 -3.15
N ASP A 20 -13.40 19.43 -2.08
CA ASP A 20 -14.63 19.96 -1.47
C ASP A 20 -14.43 21.36 -0.88
N THR A 21 -13.27 21.64 -0.29
CA THR A 21 -12.90 23.00 0.18
C THR A 21 -12.86 24.00 -0.96
N LYS A 22 -12.25 23.65 -2.11
CA LYS A 22 -12.09 24.57 -3.25
C LYS A 22 -13.37 24.87 -4.01
N HIS A 23 -14.38 24.01 -3.90
CA HIS A 23 -15.65 24.15 -4.60
C HIS A 23 -16.80 24.59 -3.69
N ASP A 24 -16.48 25.05 -2.46
CA ASP A 24 -17.45 25.45 -1.44
C ASP A 24 -18.53 24.37 -1.20
N LEU A 25 -18.12 23.10 -1.25
CA LEU A 25 -18.99 21.95 -1.02
C LEU A 25 -18.94 21.45 0.42
N LEU A 26 -18.09 22.07 1.26
CA LEU A 26 -18.08 21.83 2.70
C LEU A 26 -19.36 22.41 3.32
N PRO A 27 -19.95 21.72 4.31
CA PRO A 27 -21.02 22.34 5.08
C PRO A 27 -20.43 23.58 5.78
N PRO A 28 -21.21 24.66 5.96
CA PRO A 28 -20.75 25.80 6.76
C PRO A 28 -20.26 25.28 8.10
N GLU A 29 -19.04 25.67 8.51
CA GLU A 29 -18.60 25.46 9.89
C GLU A 29 -19.65 26.16 10.76
N THR A 30 -20.47 25.39 11.49
CA THR A 30 -21.17 25.95 12.64
C THR A 30 -20.10 26.31 13.64
N ASP A 31 -19.60 27.54 13.55
CA ASP A 31 -18.91 28.25 14.63
C ASP A 31 -19.91 28.49 15.78
N GLU A 32 -20.40 27.41 16.39
CA GLU A 32 -21.01 27.49 17.71
C GLU A 32 -19.95 27.04 18.70
N VAL A 33 -19.10 27.99 19.07
CA VAL A 33 -18.37 27.93 20.33
C VAL A 33 -19.42 28.04 21.43
N ASP A 34 -19.94 26.90 21.85
CA ASP A 34 -20.76 26.84 23.05
C ASP A 34 -19.84 27.15 24.25
N LEU A 35 -20.28 28.07 25.12
CA LEU A 35 -19.52 28.61 26.26
C LEU A 35 -19.24 27.57 27.36
N SER A 36 -19.42 26.29 27.09
CA SER A 36 -19.45 25.17 28.04
C SER A 36 -18.15 24.35 28.11
N GLY A 37 -17.14 24.63 27.27
CA GLY A 37 -15.81 24.03 27.43
C GLY A 37 -15.74 22.50 27.18
N GLU A 38 -16.76 21.90 26.56
CA GLU A 38 -16.71 20.54 26.06
C GLU A 38 -16.28 20.50 24.59
N SER A 39 -15.19 19.80 24.30
CA SER A 39 -14.71 19.59 22.95
C SER A 39 -15.71 18.71 22.19
N ILE A 40 -16.53 19.32 21.32
CA ILE A 40 -17.44 18.60 20.43
C ILE A 40 -16.64 17.56 19.64
N ASP A 41 -17.07 16.31 19.75
CA ASP A 41 -16.53 15.16 19.04
C ASP A 41 -16.55 15.49 17.53
N LYS A 42 -15.38 15.72 16.93
CA LYS A 42 -15.26 16.14 15.53
C LYS A 42 -15.93 15.08 14.65
N GLY A 43 -17.09 15.41 14.09
CA GLY A 43 -17.84 14.51 13.21
C GLY A 43 -16.98 13.92 12.10
N TYR A 44 -17.30 12.70 11.67
CA TYR A 44 -16.57 12.02 10.60
C TYR A 44 -16.87 12.70 9.26
N TYR A 45 -15.82 13.10 8.54
CA TYR A 45 -15.94 13.74 7.23
C TYR A 45 -16.43 12.75 6.17
N ILE A 46 -17.54 13.08 5.51
CA ILE A 46 -18.10 12.36 4.38
C ILE A 46 -17.96 13.22 3.12
N PRO A 47 -17.20 12.77 2.10
CA PRO A 47 -16.94 13.54 0.89
C PRO A 47 -18.16 13.65 -0.02
N SER A 48 -18.20 14.70 -0.85
CA SER A 48 -19.25 14.88 -1.85
C SER A 48 -19.15 13.86 -3.00
N ALA A 49 -20.28 13.55 -3.64
CA ALA A 49 -20.29 12.63 -4.79
C ALA A 49 -19.47 13.17 -5.98
N LYS A 50 -19.37 14.50 -6.13
CA LYS A 50 -18.56 15.15 -7.17
C LYS A 50 -17.06 15.00 -6.90
N ALA A 51 -16.62 15.22 -5.66
CA ALA A 51 -15.24 15.00 -5.25
C ALA A 51 -14.79 13.56 -5.51
N ILE A 52 -15.62 12.59 -5.13
CA ILE A 52 -15.33 11.17 -5.33
C ILE A 52 -15.13 10.84 -6.81
N LYS A 53 -16.05 11.27 -7.69
CA LYS A 53 -15.94 11.00 -9.14
C LYS A 53 -14.68 11.64 -9.75
N HIS A 54 -14.38 12.88 -9.38
CA HIS A 54 -13.20 13.58 -9.86
C HIS A 54 -11.91 12.91 -9.35
N CYS A 55 -11.78 12.72 -8.04
CA CYS A 55 -10.60 12.09 -7.45
C CYS A 55 -10.40 10.65 -7.90
N LEU A 56 -11.47 9.87 -8.13
CA LEU A 56 -11.36 8.52 -8.67
C LEU A 56 -10.75 8.53 -10.07
N LYS A 57 -11.24 9.39 -10.97
CA LYS A 57 -10.72 9.50 -12.34
C LYS A 57 -9.25 9.94 -12.34
N THR A 58 -8.93 10.99 -11.58
CA THR A 58 -7.57 11.53 -11.49
C THR A 58 -6.62 10.54 -10.84
N SER A 59 -7.00 9.91 -9.73
CA SER A 59 -6.16 8.91 -9.06
C SER A 59 -5.94 7.67 -9.93
N THR A 60 -6.96 7.24 -10.69
CA THR A 60 -6.80 6.10 -11.62
C THR A 60 -5.82 6.45 -12.73
N ALA A 61 -5.90 7.66 -13.30
CA ALA A 61 -4.99 8.12 -14.33
C ALA A 61 -3.54 8.27 -13.81
N GLU A 62 -3.36 8.87 -12.63
CA GLU A 62 -2.04 9.02 -12.00
C GLU A 62 -1.40 7.67 -11.67
N LEU A 63 -2.16 6.75 -11.06
CA LEU A 63 -1.67 5.41 -10.74
C LEU A 63 -1.37 4.61 -12.01
N GLY A 64 -2.24 4.68 -13.02
CA GLY A 64 -2.03 4.03 -14.30
C GLY A 64 -0.77 4.54 -15.01
N LEU A 65 -0.59 5.86 -15.06
CA LEU A 65 0.60 6.48 -15.62
C LEU A 65 1.85 6.06 -14.85
N SER A 66 1.84 6.17 -13.52
CA SER A 66 2.99 5.82 -12.66
C SER A 66 3.40 4.35 -12.80
N LEU A 67 2.43 3.43 -12.82
CA LEU A 67 2.70 2.00 -12.96
C LEU A 67 3.24 1.65 -14.35
N PHE A 68 2.67 2.24 -15.41
CA PHE A 68 3.04 1.91 -16.78
C PHE A 68 4.35 2.59 -17.23
N THR A 69 4.64 3.81 -16.75
CA THR A 69 5.84 4.53 -17.14
C THR A 69 7.00 4.26 -16.20
N PHE A 70 6.85 4.48 -14.89
CA PHE A 70 7.97 4.37 -13.96
C PHE A 70 8.20 2.92 -13.51
N ALA A 71 7.17 2.24 -13.00
CA ALA A 71 7.36 0.91 -12.43
C ALA A 71 7.76 -0.12 -13.49
N LEU A 72 7.06 -0.12 -14.64
CA LEU A 72 7.41 -1.00 -15.75
C LEU A 72 8.82 -0.70 -16.28
N PHE A 73 9.17 0.57 -16.49
CA PHE A 73 10.52 0.93 -16.95
C PHE A 73 11.60 0.44 -15.99
N VAL A 74 11.46 0.67 -14.69
CA VAL A 74 12.47 0.25 -13.69
C VAL A 74 12.56 -1.27 -13.64
N ASN A 75 11.43 -1.99 -13.59
CA ASN A 75 11.43 -3.46 -13.56
C ASN A 75 12.05 -4.06 -14.83
N SER A 76 11.71 -3.51 -16.01
CA SER A 76 12.31 -3.91 -17.28
C SER A 76 13.79 -3.58 -17.35
N ALA A 77 14.22 -2.42 -16.85
CA ALA A 77 15.63 -2.04 -16.83
C ALA A 77 16.46 -3.01 -15.98
N ILE A 78 15.98 -3.38 -14.78
CA ILE A 78 16.64 -4.38 -13.93
C ILE A 78 16.73 -5.72 -14.66
N LEU A 79 15.64 -6.17 -15.29
CA LEU A 79 15.62 -7.44 -16.03
C LEU A 79 16.56 -7.44 -17.24
N ILE A 80 16.59 -6.34 -18.02
CA ILE A 80 17.47 -6.19 -19.18
C ILE A 80 18.93 -6.13 -18.74
N VAL A 81 19.26 -5.39 -17.68
CA VAL A 81 20.63 -5.31 -17.15
C VAL A 81 21.08 -6.68 -16.63
N ALA A 82 20.21 -7.39 -15.90
CA ALA A 82 20.50 -8.75 -15.45
C ALA A 82 20.71 -9.68 -16.65
N GLY A 83 19.81 -9.68 -17.63
CA GLY A 83 19.94 -10.49 -18.84
C GLY A 83 21.14 -10.13 -19.72
N ALA A 84 21.58 -8.87 -19.74
CA ALA A 84 22.72 -8.46 -20.57
C ALA A 84 24.08 -8.70 -19.89
N SER A 85 24.15 -8.60 -18.55
CA SER A 85 25.42 -8.67 -17.81
C SER A 85 25.65 -9.96 -17.03
N LEU A 86 24.61 -10.77 -16.80
CA LEU A 86 24.68 -12.02 -16.03
C LEU A 86 24.31 -13.28 -16.85
N PHE A 87 23.87 -13.16 -18.10
CA PHE A 87 23.42 -14.31 -18.89
C PHE A 87 24.58 -15.26 -19.24
N GLY A 88 24.38 -16.55 -18.93
CA GLY A 88 25.38 -17.61 -19.16
C GLY A 88 26.43 -17.76 -18.05
N ASN A 89 26.30 -17.03 -16.93
CA ASN A 89 27.17 -17.18 -15.77
C ASN A 89 26.54 -18.12 -14.73
N GLU A 90 27.22 -19.20 -14.35
CA GLU A 90 26.72 -20.16 -13.34
C GLU A 90 26.54 -19.50 -11.96
N ASP A 91 27.43 -18.54 -11.62
CA ASP A 91 27.38 -17.76 -10.38
C ASP A 91 26.19 -16.78 -10.30
N ALA A 92 25.46 -16.58 -11.40
CA ALA A 92 24.30 -15.69 -11.45
C ALA A 92 22.99 -16.35 -11.00
N SER A 93 22.93 -17.68 -10.98
CA SER A 93 21.70 -18.43 -10.71
C SER A 93 21.18 -18.22 -9.28
N ASP A 94 22.08 -17.98 -8.33
CA ASP A 94 21.76 -17.74 -6.90
C ASP A 94 22.39 -16.43 -6.37
N ALA A 95 22.53 -15.44 -7.27
CA ALA A 95 23.20 -14.19 -6.94
C ALA A 95 22.39 -13.35 -5.94
N ASP A 96 22.89 -13.25 -4.72
CA ASP A 96 22.38 -12.30 -3.73
C ASP A 96 22.72 -10.84 -4.08
N ILE A 97 22.20 -9.90 -3.29
CA ILE A 97 22.37 -8.45 -3.53
C ILE A 97 23.85 -8.04 -3.65
N PHE A 98 24.71 -8.65 -2.84
CA PHE A 98 26.14 -8.38 -2.84
C PHE A 98 26.82 -8.95 -4.09
N SER A 99 26.40 -10.13 -4.56
CA SER A 99 26.90 -10.74 -5.80
C SER A 99 26.49 -9.90 -6.99
N ILE A 100 25.25 -9.41 -7.03
CA ILE A 100 24.79 -8.48 -8.07
C ILE A 100 25.65 -7.21 -8.09
N HIS A 101 25.97 -6.62 -6.94
CA HIS A 101 26.86 -5.46 -6.88
C HIS A 101 28.24 -5.78 -7.47
N GLN A 102 28.83 -6.93 -7.12
CA GLN A 102 30.14 -7.34 -7.62
C GLN A 102 30.12 -7.66 -9.12
N LEU A 103 29.07 -8.32 -9.60
CA LEU A 103 28.84 -8.63 -11.01
C LEU A 103 28.68 -7.35 -11.83
N LEU A 104 27.88 -6.38 -11.36
CA LEU A 104 27.76 -5.07 -12.04
C LEU A 104 29.08 -4.29 -12.05
N THR A 105 29.84 -4.37 -10.95
CA THR A 105 31.17 -3.74 -10.84
C THR A 105 32.15 -4.29 -11.87
N ASN A 106 32.14 -5.61 -12.05
CA ASN A 106 33.09 -6.32 -12.91
C ASN A 106 32.65 -6.33 -14.38
N SER A 107 31.36 -6.53 -14.66
CA SER A 107 30.82 -6.64 -16.02
C SER A 107 30.60 -5.30 -16.71
N ILE A 108 30.29 -4.23 -15.95
CA ILE A 108 30.00 -2.90 -16.52
C ILE A 108 31.09 -1.90 -16.13
N SER A 109 31.15 -1.52 -14.85
CA SER A 109 32.17 -0.61 -14.31
C SER A 109 32.03 -0.46 -12.80
N LYS A 110 33.10 0.00 -12.13
CA LYS A 110 33.05 0.41 -10.71
C LYS A 110 31.97 1.46 -10.43
N ALA A 111 31.71 2.36 -11.38
CA ALA A 111 30.65 3.37 -11.24
C ALA A 111 29.24 2.76 -11.26
N ALA A 112 29.02 1.68 -12.01
CA ALA A 112 27.73 0.98 -12.02
C ALA A 112 27.44 0.33 -10.66
N GLY A 113 28.44 -0.30 -10.05
CA GLY A 113 28.33 -0.85 -8.70
C GLY A 113 27.99 0.21 -7.64
N THR A 114 28.69 1.35 -7.65
CA THR A 114 28.41 2.43 -6.69
C THR A 114 27.02 3.05 -6.87
N ILE A 115 26.55 3.23 -8.12
CA ILE A 115 25.20 3.70 -8.40
C ILE A 115 24.16 2.69 -7.89
N PHE A 116 24.38 1.39 -8.09
CA PHE A 116 23.50 0.35 -7.58
C PHE A 116 23.41 0.37 -6.05
N ALA A 117 24.55 0.45 -5.36
CA ALA A 117 24.58 0.56 -3.89
C ALA A 117 23.86 1.81 -3.38
N LEU A 118 24.05 2.96 -4.04
CA LEU A 118 23.36 4.20 -3.69
C LEU A 118 21.85 4.09 -3.94
N ALA A 119 21.43 3.47 -5.05
CA ALA A 119 20.03 3.24 -5.37
C ALA A 119 19.35 2.34 -4.32
N LEU A 120 20.02 1.28 -3.86
CA LEU A 120 19.53 0.42 -2.78
C LEU A 120 19.34 1.19 -1.47
N LEU A 121 20.29 2.06 -1.11
CA LEU A 121 20.19 2.89 0.08
C LEU A 121 18.97 3.84 0.02
N ILE A 122 18.80 4.54 -1.12
CA ILE A 122 17.69 5.47 -1.33
C ILE A 122 16.34 4.71 -1.33
N SER A 123 16.29 3.53 -1.95
CA SER A 123 15.11 2.66 -1.94
C SER A 123 14.72 2.25 -0.52
N GLY A 124 15.69 1.83 0.31
CA GLY A 124 15.46 1.47 1.71
C GLY A 124 14.97 2.64 2.58
N ILE A 125 15.44 3.86 2.33
CA ILE A 125 14.95 5.07 3.00
C ILE A 125 13.48 5.33 2.62
N SER A 126 13.17 5.28 1.33
CA SER A 126 11.81 5.48 0.81
C SER A 126 10.81 4.43 1.37
N ALA A 127 11.19 3.15 1.33
CA ALA A 127 10.39 2.05 1.88
C ALA A 127 10.09 2.26 3.37
N GLY A 128 11.05 2.78 4.14
CA GLY A 128 10.84 3.11 5.55
C GLY A 128 9.71 4.12 5.78
N ILE A 129 9.62 5.16 4.95
CA ILE A 129 8.58 6.20 5.05
C ILE A 129 7.21 5.60 4.71
N VAL A 130 7.13 4.88 3.58
CA VAL A 130 5.91 4.20 3.11
C VAL A 130 5.37 3.24 4.17
N CYS A 131 6.25 2.42 4.77
CA CYS A 131 5.87 1.49 5.83
C CYS A 131 5.34 2.20 7.09
N THR A 132 5.92 3.34 7.48
CA THR A 132 5.41 4.07 8.66
C THR A 132 4.03 4.68 8.43
N ILE A 133 3.75 5.19 7.23
CA ILE A 133 2.46 5.78 6.89
C ILE A 133 1.40 4.68 6.74
N ALA A 134 1.71 3.60 6.04
CA ALA A 134 0.78 2.46 5.94
C ALA A 134 0.53 1.80 7.31
N GLY A 135 1.58 1.63 8.12
CA GLY A 135 1.47 1.10 9.48
C GLY A 135 0.62 1.99 10.40
N GLN A 136 0.68 3.31 10.21
CA GLN A 136 -0.23 4.24 10.88
C GLN A 136 -1.69 3.96 10.52
N MET A 137 -2.00 3.87 9.23
CA MET A 137 -3.37 3.65 8.75
C MET A 137 -3.94 2.32 9.27
N VAL A 138 -3.13 1.26 9.27
CA VAL A 138 -3.55 -0.04 9.83
C VAL A 138 -3.71 0.02 11.35
N SER A 139 -2.78 0.65 12.08
CA SER A 139 -2.85 0.71 13.56
C SER A 139 -4.03 1.55 14.05
N GLU A 140 -4.31 2.68 13.40
CA GLU A 140 -5.42 3.56 13.77
C GLU A 140 -6.77 3.02 13.28
N GLY A 141 -6.81 2.39 12.11
CA GLY A 141 -8.05 1.84 11.56
C GLY A 141 -8.45 0.48 12.15
N ALA A 142 -7.52 -0.47 12.27
CA ALA A 142 -7.83 -1.84 12.68
C ALA A 142 -7.64 -2.09 14.19
N LEU A 143 -6.60 -1.48 14.79
CA LEU A 143 -6.26 -1.69 16.20
C LEU A 143 -6.73 -0.54 17.12
N ASN A 144 -7.29 0.54 16.56
CA ASN A 144 -7.61 1.78 17.27
C ASN A 144 -6.46 2.32 18.14
N TRP A 145 -5.21 2.02 17.75
CA TRP A 145 -4.02 2.33 18.53
C TRP A 145 -3.34 3.61 18.05
N LYS A 146 -3.52 4.68 18.82
CA LYS A 146 -2.90 5.98 18.57
C LYS A 146 -1.53 6.05 19.25
N MET A 147 -0.48 6.18 18.45
CA MET A 147 0.90 6.40 18.91
C MET A 147 1.48 7.64 18.24
N ARG A 148 2.43 8.31 18.90
CA ARG A 148 3.17 9.42 18.28
C ARG A 148 3.98 8.90 17.06
N PRO A 149 4.01 9.60 15.92
CA PRO A 149 4.66 9.11 14.70
C PRO A 149 6.13 8.69 14.88
N TRP A 150 6.91 9.44 15.67
CA TRP A 150 8.31 9.13 15.93
C TRP A 150 8.48 7.80 16.69
N LEU A 151 7.61 7.55 17.67
CA LEU A 151 7.67 6.35 18.51
C LEU A 151 7.24 5.12 17.71
N ARG A 152 6.20 5.27 16.87
CA ARG A 152 5.78 4.22 15.92
C ARG A 152 6.93 3.86 14.97
N ARG A 153 7.61 4.86 14.40
CA ARG A 153 8.77 4.65 13.52
C ARG A 153 9.92 3.94 14.23
N LEU A 154 10.22 4.33 15.47
CA LEU A 154 11.26 3.67 16.27
C LEU A 154 10.89 2.23 16.55
N ALA A 155 9.67 1.97 17.03
CA ALA A 155 9.21 0.63 17.37
C ALA A 155 9.19 -0.32 16.17
N THR A 156 8.60 0.09 15.03
CA THR A 156 8.54 -0.76 13.83
C THR A 156 9.90 -1.02 13.23
N ARG A 157 10.81 -0.04 13.28
CA ARG A 157 12.21 -0.24 12.86
C ARG A 157 12.97 -1.15 13.81
N SER A 158 12.83 -0.98 15.13
CA SER A 158 13.48 -1.88 16.09
C SER A 158 13.03 -3.32 15.88
N ILE A 159 11.72 -3.57 15.77
CA ILE A 159 11.17 -4.91 15.53
C ILE A 159 11.67 -5.49 14.20
N SER A 160 11.81 -4.68 13.15
CA SER A 160 12.29 -5.15 11.84
C SER A 160 13.80 -5.35 11.80
N VAL A 161 14.59 -4.49 12.44
CA VAL A 161 16.06 -4.46 12.32
C VAL A 161 16.72 -5.44 13.29
N THR A 162 16.17 -5.63 14.49
CA THR A 162 16.71 -6.57 15.48
C THR A 162 16.91 -7.99 14.92
N PRO A 163 15.92 -8.65 14.31
CA PRO A 163 16.13 -9.99 13.75
C PRO A 163 17.16 -9.98 12.61
N SER A 164 17.18 -8.95 11.76
CA SER A 164 18.18 -8.82 10.70
C SER A 164 19.60 -8.68 11.24
N ILE A 165 19.82 -7.91 12.32
CA ILE A 165 21.13 -7.77 12.97
C ILE A 165 21.57 -9.11 13.59
N VAL A 166 20.66 -9.81 14.26
CA VAL A 166 20.96 -11.11 14.88
C VAL A 166 21.36 -12.13 13.82
N ILE A 167 20.62 -12.22 12.71
CA ILE A 167 20.92 -13.13 11.60
C ILE A 167 22.25 -12.77 10.93
N ALA A 168 22.49 -11.48 10.69
CA ALA A 168 23.75 -11.01 10.11
C ALA A 168 24.96 -11.31 11.00
N GLY A 169 24.81 -11.22 12.33
CA GLY A 169 25.88 -11.52 13.27
C GLY A 169 26.14 -13.02 13.50
N ALA A 170 25.09 -13.85 13.40
CA ALA A 170 25.19 -15.29 13.69
C ALA A 170 25.48 -16.15 12.45
N ILE A 171 24.84 -15.84 11.31
CA ILE A 171 24.88 -16.66 10.07
C ILE A 171 25.67 -15.93 8.98
N GLY A 172 25.60 -14.61 8.94
CA GLY A 172 26.27 -13.80 7.92
C GLY A 172 25.42 -13.60 6.67
N ARG A 173 26.08 -13.54 5.50
CA ARG A 173 25.50 -13.06 4.23
C ARG A 173 24.36 -13.94 3.71
N GLU A 174 24.54 -15.26 3.70
CA GLU A 174 23.53 -16.22 3.24
C GLU A 174 22.25 -16.12 4.07
N GLY A 175 22.37 -16.11 5.40
CA GLY A 175 21.20 -15.98 6.28
C GLY A 175 20.43 -14.67 6.08
N VAL A 176 21.10 -13.57 5.73
CA VAL A 176 20.42 -12.30 5.40
C VAL A 176 19.65 -12.42 4.08
N SER A 177 20.23 -13.08 3.07
CA SER A 177 19.55 -13.36 1.79
C SER A 177 18.30 -14.22 2.02
N ASP A 178 18.42 -15.29 2.81
CA ASP A 178 17.31 -16.17 3.16
C ASP A 178 16.21 -15.43 3.93
N ALA A 179 16.60 -14.57 4.89
CA ALA A 179 15.65 -13.76 5.62
C ALA A 179 14.89 -12.76 4.71
N LEU A 180 15.56 -12.21 3.70
CA LEU A 180 14.93 -11.36 2.69
C LEU A 180 13.94 -12.16 1.83
N ASN A 181 14.33 -13.35 1.34
CA ASN A 181 13.46 -14.22 0.56
C ASN A 181 12.24 -14.69 1.38
N ALA A 182 12.46 -15.12 2.62
CA ALA A 182 11.39 -15.49 3.56
C ALA A 182 10.42 -14.33 3.80
N SER A 183 10.92 -13.09 3.92
CA SER A 183 10.06 -11.91 4.06
C SER A 183 9.15 -11.70 2.84
N GLN A 184 9.61 -12.01 1.62
CA GLN A 184 8.77 -11.96 0.42
C GLN A 184 7.70 -13.04 0.42
N VAL A 185 8.02 -14.24 0.90
CA VAL A 185 7.03 -15.31 1.07
C VAL A 185 5.96 -14.88 2.07
N VAL A 186 6.34 -14.34 3.23
CA VAL A 186 5.35 -13.84 4.21
C VAL A 186 4.45 -12.77 3.59
N LEU A 187 5.02 -11.85 2.82
CA LEU A 187 4.26 -10.80 2.13
C LEU A 187 3.27 -11.38 1.11
N SER A 188 3.66 -12.41 0.37
CA SER A 188 2.81 -13.07 -0.61
C SER A 188 1.64 -13.76 0.10
N VAL A 189 1.88 -14.46 1.21
CA VAL A 189 0.83 -15.09 2.03
C VAL A 189 -0.20 -14.09 2.55
N VAL A 190 0.23 -12.90 2.97
CA VAL A 190 -0.69 -11.86 3.48
C VAL A 190 -1.58 -11.27 2.39
N LEU A 191 -1.13 -11.24 1.13
CA LEU A 191 -1.79 -10.53 0.05
C LEU A 191 -3.23 -11.02 -0.24
N PRO A 192 -3.54 -12.33 -0.36
CA PRO A 192 -4.90 -12.82 -0.55
C PRO A 192 -5.87 -12.42 0.58
N PHE A 193 -5.40 -12.43 1.83
CA PHE A 193 -6.21 -12.08 3.00
C PHE A 193 -6.55 -10.60 3.06
N VAL A 194 -5.67 -9.72 2.56
CA VAL A 194 -5.94 -8.28 2.48
C VAL A 194 -6.82 -7.94 1.27
N THR A 195 -6.63 -8.65 0.15
CA THR A 195 -7.34 -8.36 -1.11
C THR A 195 -8.75 -8.94 -1.15
N ALA A 196 -9.04 -10.08 -0.50
CA ALA A 196 -10.38 -10.67 -0.51
C ALA A 196 -11.45 -9.74 0.13
N PRO A 197 -11.25 -9.17 1.34
CA PRO A 197 -12.20 -8.22 1.91
C PRO A 197 -12.32 -6.94 1.06
N LEU A 198 -11.21 -6.47 0.47
CA LEU A 198 -11.24 -5.30 -0.41
C LEU A 198 -12.14 -5.52 -1.62
N ILE A 199 -12.03 -6.67 -2.29
CA ILE A 199 -12.91 -7.03 -3.42
C ILE A 199 -14.36 -7.14 -2.93
N TYR A 200 -14.59 -7.79 -1.79
CA TYR A 200 -15.93 -7.93 -1.21
C TYR A 200 -16.60 -6.57 -0.94
N PHE A 201 -15.91 -5.65 -0.28
CA PHE A 201 -16.46 -4.34 0.07
C PHE A 201 -16.68 -3.45 -1.17
N THR A 202 -15.77 -3.50 -2.14
CA THR A 202 -15.86 -2.68 -3.36
C THR A 202 -16.96 -3.16 -4.32
N CYS A 203 -17.36 -4.43 -4.27
CA CYS A 203 -18.41 -4.99 -5.13
C CYS A 203 -19.81 -4.94 -4.49
N ARG A 204 -19.93 -4.60 -3.20
CA ARG A 204 -21.21 -4.59 -2.48
C ARG A 204 -21.80 -3.18 -2.44
N ASN A 205 -22.98 -3.02 -3.03
CA ASN A 205 -23.77 -1.78 -2.97
C ASN A 205 -24.03 -1.28 -1.54
N LYS A 206 -24.11 -2.18 -0.55
CA LYS A 206 -24.29 -1.81 0.86
C LYS A 206 -23.17 -0.91 1.40
N TYR A 207 -21.93 -1.08 0.92
CA TYR A 207 -20.77 -0.34 1.40
C TYR A 207 -20.35 0.78 0.44
N MET A 208 -20.60 0.60 -0.86
CA MET A 208 -20.28 1.57 -1.92
C MET A 208 -21.50 2.41 -2.33
N THR A 209 -22.12 3.09 -1.38
CA THR A 209 -23.20 4.05 -1.64
C THR A 209 -22.91 5.40 -0.99
N VAL A 210 -23.13 6.46 -1.74
CA VAL A 210 -22.91 7.84 -1.28
C VAL A 210 -24.20 8.62 -1.53
N ARG A 211 -24.63 9.43 -0.57
CA ARG A 211 -25.77 10.32 -0.75
C ARG A 211 -25.41 11.46 -1.70
N ASP A 212 -26.29 11.75 -2.64
CA ASP A 212 -26.16 12.89 -3.54
C ASP A 212 -26.17 14.21 -2.74
N GLY A 213 -25.41 15.20 -3.20
CA GLY A 213 -25.21 16.49 -2.52
C GLY A 213 -23.77 16.79 -2.07
N GLY A 214 -23.63 17.83 -1.23
CA GLY A 214 -22.36 18.33 -0.70
C GLY A 214 -21.74 17.43 0.36
N ALA A 215 -20.51 17.79 0.77
CA ALA A 215 -19.81 17.14 1.86
C ALA A 215 -20.56 17.35 3.18
N ARG A 216 -20.42 16.41 4.12
CA ARG A 216 -21.13 16.43 5.40
C ARG A 216 -20.23 15.92 6.52
N PHE A 217 -20.47 16.38 7.74
CA PHE A 217 -19.94 15.75 8.94
C PHE A 217 -21.02 14.86 9.54
N ARG A 218 -20.67 13.62 9.89
CA ARG A 218 -21.59 12.69 10.58
C ARG A 218 -21.17 12.58 12.03
N ASN A 219 -22.06 12.93 12.95
CA ASN A 219 -21.83 12.75 14.38
C ASN A 219 -22.32 11.36 14.82
N ARG A 220 -21.71 10.83 15.88
CA ARG A 220 -22.06 9.50 16.42
C ARG A 220 -23.49 9.43 16.97
N SER A 221 -24.09 10.57 17.29
CA SER A 221 -25.47 10.72 17.75
C SER A 221 -26.53 10.68 16.63
N ASP A 222 -26.13 10.78 15.35
CA ASP A 222 -27.07 10.78 14.21
C ASP A 222 -27.45 9.35 13.73
N GLU A 223 -27.16 8.30 14.52
CA GLU A 223 -27.44 6.91 14.13
C GLU A 223 -28.93 6.58 14.07
N GLU A 224 -29.80 7.30 14.79
CA GLU A 224 -31.22 6.95 14.92
C GLU A 224 -32.16 7.63 13.92
N SER A 225 -31.73 8.66 13.19
CA SER A 225 -32.63 9.45 12.34
C SER A 225 -32.09 9.68 10.93
N SER A 226 -32.36 8.75 10.00
CA SER A 226 -32.72 9.05 8.59
C SER A 226 -32.71 7.79 7.72
N GLU A 227 -33.79 7.00 7.78
CA GLU A 227 -34.24 6.07 6.73
C GLU A 227 -34.86 6.84 5.54
N ASN A 228 -34.13 7.79 4.96
CA ASN A 228 -34.49 8.33 3.65
C ASN A 228 -33.46 7.85 2.61
N THR A 229 -33.89 6.86 1.83
CA THR A 229 -33.15 6.21 0.73
C THR A 229 -33.18 7.04 -0.57
N SER A 230 -33.95 8.12 -0.58
CA SER A 230 -34.04 9.02 -1.73
C SER A 230 -32.73 9.78 -1.92
N GLY A 231 -32.06 9.58 -3.07
CA GLY A 231 -30.82 10.25 -3.44
C GLY A 231 -29.52 9.49 -3.16
N MET A 232 -29.52 8.16 -2.96
CA MET A 232 -28.26 7.40 -2.89
C MET A 232 -27.70 7.07 -4.28
N VAL A 233 -26.47 7.51 -4.54
CA VAL A 233 -25.69 7.14 -5.73
C VAL A 233 -24.87 5.89 -5.40
N LYS A 234 -25.12 4.81 -6.16
CA LYS A 234 -24.33 3.58 -6.08
C LYS A 234 -22.99 3.79 -6.81
N MET A 235 -21.90 3.50 -6.11
CA MET A 235 -20.51 3.59 -6.61
C MET A 235 -19.82 2.22 -6.61
N ALA A 236 -20.58 1.13 -6.50
CA ALA A 236 -20.02 -0.21 -6.53
C ALA A 236 -19.35 -0.51 -7.88
N ASN A 237 -18.33 -1.35 -7.84
CA ASN A 237 -17.67 -1.83 -9.04
C ASN A 237 -18.65 -2.48 -10.02
N SER A 238 -18.41 -2.29 -11.32
CA SER A 238 -19.20 -2.98 -12.34
C SER A 238 -18.97 -4.48 -12.27
N TRP A 239 -19.93 -5.26 -12.78
CA TRP A 239 -19.85 -6.71 -12.68
C TRP A 239 -18.62 -7.28 -13.44
N TYR A 240 -18.21 -6.66 -14.54
CA TYR A 240 -17.01 -7.07 -15.28
C TYR A 240 -15.73 -6.82 -14.48
N THR A 241 -15.61 -5.67 -13.80
CA THR A 241 -14.42 -5.39 -12.97
C THR A 241 -14.40 -6.29 -11.73
N ALA A 242 -15.56 -6.63 -11.18
CA ALA A 242 -15.68 -7.61 -10.10
C ALA A 242 -15.21 -9.01 -10.55
N VAL A 243 -15.67 -9.51 -11.69
CA VAL A 243 -15.25 -10.81 -12.24
C VAL A 243 -13.74 -10.81 -12.51
N PHE A 244 -13.21 -9.76 -13.13
CA PHE A 244 -11.78 -9.62 -13.40
C PHE A 244 -10.96 -9.61 -12.10
N ALA A 245 -11.39 -8.86 -11.08
CA ALA A 245 -10.72 -8.80 -9.79
C ALA A 245 -10.72 -10.16 -9.08
N VAL A 246 -11.83 -10.91 -9.14
CA VAL A 246 -11.92 -12.27 -8.59
C VAL A 246 -10.99 -13.23 -9.34
N LEU A 247 -10.92 -13.16 -10.66
CA LEU A 247 -9.99 -13.99 -11.45
C LEU A 247 -8.53 -13.72 -11.07
N VAL A 248 -8.13 -12.44 -10.99
CA VAL A 248 -6.79 -12.04 -10.55
C VAL A 248 -6.52 -12.55 -9.13
N TRP A 249 -7.51 -12.43 -8.23
CA TRP A 249 -7.38 -12.93 -6.86
C TRP A 249 -7.19 -14.44 -6.80
N ILE A 250 -7.96 -15.22 -7.59
CA ILE A 250 -7.81 -16.68 -7.67
C ILE A 250 -6.41 -17.05 -8.16
N ILE A 251 -5.91 -16.38 -9.20
CA ILE A 251 -4.55 -16.62 -9.73
C ILE A 251 -3.51 -16.34 -8.63
N ILE A 252 -3.59 -15.19 -7.96
CA ILE A 252 -2.65 -14.84 -6.89
C ILE A 252 -2.72 -15.87 -5.75
N ALA A 253 -3.93 -16.25 -5.32
CA ALA A 253 -4.12 -17.24 -4.26
C ALA A 253 -3.55 -18.60 -4.65
N ALA A 254 -3.82 -19.08 -5.87
CA ALA A 254 -3.29 -20.33 -6.39
C ALA A 254 -1.76 -20.32 -6.48
N MET A 255 -1.17 -19.25 -7.01
CA MET A 255 0.29 -19.10 -7.09
C MET A 255 0.93 -19.04 -5.69
N ASN A 256 0.30 -18.36 -4.73
CA ASN A 256 0.82 -18.32 -3.37
C ASN A 256 0.73 -19.68 -2.67
N VAL A 257 -0.35 -20.43 -2.88
CA VAL A 257 -0.47 -21.81 -2.37
C VAL A 257 0.59 -22.70 -3.01
N ALA A 258 0.78 -22.61 -4.33
CA ALA A 258 1.83 -23.36 -5.03
C ALA A 258 3.22 -23.01 -4.47
N ASN A 259 3.52 -21.73 -4.27
CA ASN A 259 4.79 -21.29 -3.70
C ASN A 259 5.01 -21.83 -2.28
N LEU A 260 3.97 -21.83 -1.44
CA LEU A 260 4.05 -22.41 -0.09
C LEU A 260 4.26 -23.92 -0.12
N VAL A 261 3.61 -24.63 -1.05
CA VAL A 261 3.78 -26.08 -1.21
C VAL A 261 5.18 -26.41 -1.69
N LEU A 262 5.71 -25.69 -2.69
CA LEU A 262 7.08 -25.86 -3.18
C LEU A 262 8.10 -25.57 -2.08
N LEU A 263 7.90 -24.50 -1.31
CA LEU A 263 8.74 -24.17 -0.17
C LEU A 263 8.69 -25.27 0.90
N GLY A 264 7.50 -25.79 1.20
CA GLY A 264 7.32 -26.91 2.13
C GLY A 264 7.95 -28.22 1.66
N LYS A 265 8.15 -28.40 0.35
CA LYS A 265 8.84 -29.55 -0.25
C LYS A 265 10.36 -29.34 -0.39
N GLY A 266 10.87 -28.14 -0.09
CA GLY A 266 12.28 -27.79 -0.29
C GLY A 266 12.67 -27.63 -1.77
N GLU A 267 11.71 -27.37 -2.65
CA GLU A 267 11.88 -27.22 -4.10
C GLU A 267 11.73 -25.75 -4.56
N ALA A 268 11.71 -24.79 -3.62
CA ALA A 268 11.53 -23.36 -3.88
C ALA A 268 12.82 -22.57 -3.74
#